data_AF-A0A330M3A1-F1
#
_entry.id   AF-A0A330M3A1-F1
#
_cell.length_a   1.000
_cell.length_b   1.000
_cell.length_c   1.000
_cell.angle_alpha   90.00
_cell.angle_beta   90.00
_cell.angle_gamma   90.00
#
_symmetry.space_group_name_H-M   'P 1'
#
loop_
_entity.id
_entity.type
_entity.pdbx_description
1 polymer ?
#
loop_
_entity_poly.entity_id
_entity_poly.type
_entity_poly.pdbx_seq_one_letter_code
_entity_poly.pdbx_strand_id
1 'polypeptide(L)' 'MKMTHVINAIESPCDGVVTRFFFEAGELVTDSTILVEVEPLEPTETEEKA' A
#
# COMPACT_ATOMS: atom_id res chain seq x y z
N MET A 1 -27.28 11.13 9.88
CA MET A 1 -26.17 11.24 8.91
C MET A 1 -25.95 9.88 8.28
N LYS A 2 -26.02 9.76 6.96
CA LYS A 2 -25.68 8.50 6.29
C LYS A 2 -24.17 8.34 6.40
N MET A 3 -23.73 7.40 7.23
CA MET A 3 -22.33 6.98 7.32
C MET A 3 -22.03 6.20 6.03
N THR A 4 -21.82 6.92 4.93
CA THR A 4 -21.30 6.30 3.72
C THR A 4 -19.94 5.76 4.12
N HIS A 5 -19.75 4.44 4.10
CA HIS A 5 -18.45 3.81 4.29
C HIS A 5 -17.56 4.18 3.11
N VAL A 6 -17.13 5.43 3.06
CA VAL A 6 -16.08 5.88 2.16
C VAL A 6 -14.82 5.31 2.76
N ILE A 7 -14.46 4.12 2.29
CA ILE A 7 -13.15 3.54 2.57
C ILE A 7 -12.17 4.40 1.76
N ASN A 8 -11.64 5.46 2.36
CA ASN A 8 -10.44 6.12 1.86
C ASN A 8 -9.24 5.23 2.21
N ALA A 9 -9.17 4.06 1.55
CA ALA A 9 -8.03 3.17 1.66
C ALA A 9 -6.90 3.69 0.77
N ILE A 10 -5.68 3.57 1.27
CA ILE A 10 -4.48 3.76 0.47
C ILE A 10 -4.13 2.40 -0.13
N GLU A 11 -3.87 2.38 -1.43
CA GLU A 11 -3.42 1.19 -2.15
C GLU A 11 -1.93 1.27 -2.43
N SER A 12 -1.25 0.12 -2.45
CA SER A 12 0.17 0.06 -2.81
C SER A 12 0.35 0.39 -4.29
N PRO A 13 1.41 1.13 -4.67
CA PRO A 13 1.70 1.42 -6.09
C PRO A 13 2.32 0.22 -6.83
N CYS A 14 2.79 -0.80 -6.11
CA CYS A 14 3.38 -2.01 -6.69
C CYS A 14 3.10 -3.24 -5.81
N ASP A 15 3.21 -4.41 -6.44
CA ASP A 15 3.24 -5.69 -5.75
C ASP A 15 4.63 -5.93 -5.15
N GLY A 16 4.66 -6.47 -3.94
CA GLY A 16 5.89 -6.61 -3.18
C GLY A 16 5.67 -7.17 -1.78
N VAL A 17 6.77 -7.29 -1.04
CA VAL A 17 6.75 -7.66 0.37
C VAL A 17 6.92 -6.40 1.20
N VAL A 18 5.99 -6.15 2.13
CA VAL A 18 6.13 -5.08 3.11
C VAL A 18 7.24 -5.45 4.09
N THR A 19 8.33 -4.68 4.11
CA THR A 19 9.48 -4.92 4.97
C THR A 19 9.42 -4.12 6.26
N ARG A 20 8.74 -2.96 6.25
CA ARG A 20 8.66 -2.07 7.41
C ARG A 20 7.44 -1.15 7.39
N PHE A 21 6.90 -0.88 8.58
CA PHE A 21 5.91 0.16 8.84
C PHE A 21 6.55 1.33 9.60
N PHE A 22 6.14 2.55 9.28
CA PHE A 22 6.63 3.79 9.90
C PHE A 22 5.54 4.55 10.68
N PHE A 23 4.42 3.89 10.98
CA PHE A 23 3.31 4.45 11.74
C PHE A 23 2.71 3.41 12.68
N GLU A 24 1.98 3.86 13.68
CA GLU A 24 1.14 3.02 14.53
C GLU A 24 -0.37 3.28 14.31
N ALA A 25 -1.20 2.32 14.70
CA ALA A 25 -2.64 2.45 14.57
C ALA A 25 -3.17 3.61 15.44
N GLY A 26 -3.88 4.55 14.82
CA GLY A 26 -4.41 5.75 15.48
C GLY A 26 -3.46 6.94 15.48
N GLU A 27 -2.25 6.80 14.92
CA GLU A 27 -1.33 7.91 14.72
C GLU A 27 -1.82 8.87 13.63
N LEU A 28 -1.68 10.18 13.87
CA LEU A 28 -1.95 11.19 12.86
C LEU A 28 -0.70 11.41 12.00
N VAL A 29 -0.84 11.17 10.70
CA VAL A 29 0.23 11.37 9.71
C VAL A 29 0.00 12.66 8.90
N THR A 30 1.08 13.25 8.39
CA THR A 30 1.03 14.43 7.53
C THR A 30 1.11 14.05 6.05
N ASP A 31 0.73 14.97 5.18
CA ASP A 31 0.88 14.78 3.73
C ASP A 31 2.33 14.46 3.36
N SER A 32 2.50 13.54 2.43
CA SER A 32 3.80 13.05 1.94
C SER A 32 4.66 12.27 2.97
N THR A 33 4.13 11.93 4.15
CA THR A 33 4.81 11.02 5.07
C THR A 33 4.92 9.62 4.47
N ILE A 34 6.12 9.02 4.57
CA ILE A 34 6.35 7.62 4.19
C ILE A 34 5.69 6.72 5.23
N LEU A 35 4.76 5.87 4.79
CA LEU A 35 4.02 4.96 5.68
C LEU A 35 4.66 3.57 5.75
N VAL A 36 5.15 3.06 4.61
CA VAL A 36 5.58 1.66 4.45
C VAL A 36 6.76 1.58 3.49
N GLU A 37 7.71 0.69 3.77
CA GLU A 37 8.71 0.23 2.81
C GLU A 37 8.26 -1.10 2.19
N VAL A 38 8.33 -1.16 0.86
CA VAL A 38 7.96 -2.35 0.08
C VAL A 38 9.17 -2.76 -0.76
N GLU A 39 9.60 -4.02 -0.59
CA GLU A 39 10.54 -4.66 -1.52
C GLU A 39 9.72 -5.18 -2.71
N PRO A 40 9.87 -4.60 -3.91
CA PRO A 40 9.07 -4.99 -5.06
C PRO A 40 9.39 -6.43 -5.46
N LEU A 41 8.36 -7.20 -5.82
CA LEU A 41 8.58 -8.48 -6.47
C LEU A 41 9.20 -8.21 -7.83
N GLU A 42 10.28 -8.93 -8.17
CA GLU A 42 10.79 -8.90 -9.54
C GLU A 42 9.65 -9.30 -10.47
N PRO A 43 9.45 -8.57 -11.59
CA PRO A 43 8.44 -8.96 -12.55
C PRO A 43 8.84 -10.32 -13.10
N THR A 44 8.17 -11.38 -12.63
CA THR A 44 8.21 -12.64 -13.34
C THR A 44 7.50 -12.37 -14.66
N GLU A 45 8.27 -12.22 -15.75
CA GLU A 45 7.77 -12.42 -17.11
C GLU A 45 7.17 -13.83 -17.15
N THR A 46 5.90 -13.95 -16.77
CA THR A 46 5.10 -15.08 -17.18
C THR A 46 4.66 -14.74 -18.58
N GLU A 47 5.38 -15.31 -19.55
CA GLU A 47 4.85 -15.59 -20.87
C GLU A 47 3.43 -16.15 -20.69
N GLU A 48 2.40 -15.36 -20.97
CA GLU A 48 1.13 -15.92 -21.42
C GLU A 48 1.20 -15.97 -22.95
N LYS A 49 1.75 -17.08 -23.45
CA LYS A 49 1.46 -17.55 -24.80
C LYS A 49 0.04 -18.13 -24.83
N ALA A 50 -0.83 -17.54 -25.63
CA ALA A 50 -1.85 -18.23 -26.43
C ALA A 50 -2.31 -17.33 -27.59
#